data_AF-A0A3R6X866-F1
#
_entry.id   AF-A0A3R6X866-F1
#
_cell.length_a   1.000
_cell.length_b   1.000
_cell.length_c   1.000
_cell.angle_alpha   90.00
_cell.angle_beta   90.00
_cell.angle_gamma   90.00
#
_symmetry.space_group_name_H-M   'P 1'
#
loop_
_entity.id
_entity.type
_entity.pdbx_description
1 polymer ?
#
loop_
_entity_poly.entity_id
_entity_poly.type
_entity_poly.pdbx_seq_one_letter_code
_entity_poly.pdbx_strand_id
1 'polypeptide(L)'
;METRTRPITSSRVLAHIVAFARQWANHCGRVITLGSLRLWLDILTPVDATASPAVNISLPPIEMFEVRVVIYKAKEVMPGDDLSAMSDLFIKLWMLSNNDKAQHTDIHWRAKNGKASFNWRMKFDIAL
;
A
#
# COMPACT_ATOMS: atom_id res chain seq x y z
N MET A 1 56.72 -1.85 3.69
CA MET A 1 55.29 -1.70 4.04
C MET A 1 54.53 -2.72 3.24
N GLU A 2 54.27 -3.87 3.84
CA GLU A 2 53.74 -5.05 3.17
C GLU A 2 52.22 -4.98 3.16
N THR A 3 51.62 -4.73 2.00
CA THR A 3 50.16 -4.76 1.81
C THR A 3 49.70 -6.20 1.90
N ARG A 4 49.36 -6.62 3.13
CA ARG A 4 48.81 -7.95 3.42
C ARG A 4 47.41 -8.06 2.82
N THR A 5 47.31 -8.39 1.54
CA THR A 5 46.05 -8.79 0.90
C THR A 5 45.59 -10.08 1.58
N ARG A 6 44.52 -10.01 2.37
CA ARG A 6 43.90 -11.21 2.96
C ARG A 6 43.48 -12.14 1.81
N PRO A 7 43.79 -13.45 1.86
CA PRO A 7 43.32 -14.37 0.84
C PRO A 7 41.80 -14.35 0.84
N ILE A 8 41.20 -14.15 -0.33
CA ILE A 8 39.76 -14.15 -0.50
C ILE A 8 39.31 -15.61 -0.42
N THR A 9 38.97 -16.08 0.78
CA THR A 9 38.46 -17.45 1.05
C THR A 9 36.95 -17.57 0.82
N SER A 10 36.31 -16.59 0.18
CA SER A 10 34.89 -16.63 -0.13
C SER A 10 34.67 -16.99 -1.59
N SER A 11 34.02 -18.13 -1.82
CA SER A 11 33.49 -18.49 -3.13
C SER A 11 32.20 -17.70 -3.36
N ARG A 12 32.15 -16.91 -4.44
CA ARG A 12 30.95 -16.19 -4.88
C ARG A 12 30.20 -16.99 -5.93
N VAL A 13 28.91 -17.22 -5.71
CA VAL A 13 28.04 -17.93 -6.67
C VAL A 13 26.85 -17.06 -7.00
N LEU A 14 26.46 -17.02 -8.28
CA LEU A 14 25.22 -16.37 -8.70
C LEU A 14 24.04 -17.27 -8.36
N ALA A 15 23.16 -16.80 -7.48
CA ALA A 15 21.94 -17.52 -7.10
C ALA A 15 20.72 -16.88 -7.76
N HIS A 16 19.85 -17.72 -8.30
CA HIS A 16 18.52 -17.31 -8.75
C HIS A 16 17.49 -17.96 -7.84
N ILE A 17 16.85 -17.16 -6.98
CA ILE A 17 15.88 -17.63 -5.99
C ILE A 17 14.50 -17.16 -6.43
N VAL A 18 13.64 -18.13 -6.75
CA VAL A 18 12.24 -17.85 -7.03
C VAL A 18 11.47 -17.96 -5.73
N ALA A 19 11.09 -16.81 -5.16
CA ALA A 19 10.32 -16.76 -3.92
C ALA A 19 8.82 -16.91 -4.23
N PHE A 20 8.18 -17.90 -3.63
CA PHE A 20 6.73 -18.06 -3.64
C PHE A 20 6.18 -17.59 -2.30
N ALA A 21 5.61 -16.38 -2.27
CA ALA A 21 4.86 -15.95 -1.10
C ALA A 21 3.44 -16.48 -1.18
N ARG A 22 3.03 -17.31 -0.21
CA ARG A 22 1.62 -17.66 -0.02
C ARG A 22 0.99 -16.51 0.76
N GLN A 23 0.39 -15.55 0.07
CA GLN A 23 -0.27 -14.42 0.71
C GLN A 23 -1.54 -14.91 1.41
N TRP A 24 -1.56 -14.87 2.75
CA TRP A 24 -2.75 -15.13 3.57
C TRP A 24 -3.63 -13.88 3.65
N ALA A 25 -4.04 -13.34 2.51
CA ALA A 25 -5.12 -12.34 2.47
C ALA A 25 -5.55 -12.13 1.02
N ASN A 26 -6.85 -11.94 0.85
CA ASN A 26 -7.61 -11.68 -0.37
C ASN A 26 -8.22 -12.93 -1.01
N HIS A 27 -9.53 -13.03 -0.79
CA HIS A 27 -10.62 -13.89 -1.27
C HIS A 27 -10.54 -14.70 -2.58
N CYS A 28 -9.42 -14.76 -3.31
CA CYS A 28 -9.29 -15.56 -4.51
C CYS A 28 -8.11 -16.52 -4.32
N GLY A 29 -8.36 -17.83 -4.32
CA GLY A 29 -7.37 -18.90 -4.12
C GLY A 29 -6.27 -19.02 -5.19
N ARG A 30 -5.84 -17.91 -5.79
CA ARG A 30 -4.67 -17.85 -6.67
C ARG A 30 -3.41 -17.67 -5.84
N VAL A 31 -2.47 -18.59 -5.98
CA VAL A 31 -1.08 -18.36 -5.62
C VAL A 31 -0.54 -17.32 -6.60
N ILE A 32 -0.19 -16.14 -6.09
CA ILE A 32 0.40 -15.06 -6.88
C ILE A 32 1.91 -15.09 -6.64
N THR A 33 2.70 -15.23 -7.71
CA THR A 33 4.15 -15.03 -7.63
C THR A 33 4.43 -13.53 -7.42
N LEU A 34 5.08 -13.17 -6.32
CA LEU A 34 5.47 -11.78 -6.02
C LEU A 34 6.75 -11.33 -6.72
N GLY A 35 7.36 -12.19 -7.55
CA GLY A 35 8.55 -11.87 -8.35
C GLY A 35 9.62 -12.95 -8.28
N SER A 36 10.81 -12.62 -8.79
CA SER A 36 12.02 -13.45 -8.71
C SER A 36 13.18 -12.59 -8.23
N LEU A 37 14.07 -13.19 -7.42
CA LEU A 37 15.21 -12.50 -6.83
C LEU A 37 16.51 -13.08 -7.41
N ARG A 38 17.35 -12.22 -7.98
CA ARG A 38 18.68 -12.60 -8.47
C ARG A 38 19.73 -11.91 -7.62
N LEU A 39 20.54 -12.71 -6.94
CA LEU A 39 21.51 -12.23 -5.96
C LEU A 39 22.87 -12.89 -6.17
N TRP A 40 23.93 -12.20 -5.75
CA TRP A 40 25.22 -12.85 -5.49
C TRP A 40 25.21 -13.42 -4.08
N LEU A 41 25.62 -14.67 -3.95
CA LEU A 41 25.74 -15.35 -2.66
C LEU A 41 27.23 -15.48 -2.32
N ASP A 42 27.62 -14.92 -1.17
CA ASP A 42 28.96 -15.04 -0.63
C ASP A 42 28.96 -16.20 0.38
N ILE A 43 29.73 -17.26 0.12
CA ILE A 43 29.90 -18.36 1.07
C ILE A 43 30.99 -17.95 2.06
N LEU A 44 30.62 -17.85 3.34
CA LEU A 44 31.51 -17.40 4.41
C LEU A 44 32.07 -18.59 5.20
N THR A 45 33.30 -18.47 5.68
CA THR A 45 33.82 -19.40 6.69
C THR A 45 33.10 -19.17 8.03
N PRO A 46 33.08 -20.14 8.97
CA PRO A 46 32.43 -19.94 10.27
C PRO A 46 32.95 -18.71 11.05
N VAL A 47 34.24 -18.39 10.90
CA VAL A 47 34.86 -17.20 11.53
C VAL A 47 34.30 -15.91 10.93
N ASP A 48 34.23 -15.83 9.61
CA ASP A 48 33.71 -14.64 8.90
C ASP A 48 32.19 -14.46 9.12
N ALA A 49 31.45 -15.58 9.17
CA ALA A 49 30.02 -15.59 9.45
C ALA A 49 29.70 -15.07 10.86
N THR A 50 30.55 -15.36 11.84
CA THR A 50 30.40 -14.84 13.22
C THR A 50 30.69 -13.33 13.28
N ALA A 51 31.63 -12.84 12.48
CA ALA A 51 31.99 -11.43 12.41
C ALA A 51 30.91 -10.56 11.73
N SER A 52 30.11 -11.14 10.84
CA SER A 52 29.02 -10.46 10.11
C SER A 52 27.67 -11.09 10.48
N PRO A 53 27.02 -10.66 11.57
CA PRO A 53 25.74 -11.21 11.98
C PRO A 53 24.68 -10.98 10.91
N ALA A 54 23.74 -11.92 10.79
CA ALA A 54 22.66 -11.83 9.82
C ALA A 54 21.83 -10.55 10.05
N VAL A 55 21.55 -9.84 8.96
CA VAL A 55 20.66 -8.68 9.00
C VAL A 55 19.24 -9.18 9.27
N ASN A 56 18.60 -8.61 10.29
CA ASN A 56 17.19 -8.88 10.54
C ASN A 56 16.35 -8.22 9.43
N ILE A 57 15.77 -9.05 8.56
CA ILE A 57 14.87 -8.64 7.47
C ILE A 57 13.38 -8.84 7.83
N SER A 58 13.07 -9.07 9.11
CA SER A 58 11.69 -9.12 9.58
C SER A 58 10.95 -7.85 9.18
N LEU A 59 9.68 -8.00 8.80
CA LEU A 59 8.83 -6.85 8.53
C LEU A 59 8.74 -5.95 9.78
N PRO A 60 8.63 -4.64 9.61
CA PRO A 60 8.27 -3.75 10.71
C PRO A 60 6.99 -4.22 11.40
N PRO A 61 6.82 -3.94 12.71
CA PRO A 61 5.55 -4.14 13.37
C PRO A 61 4.45 -3.37 12.63
N ILE A 62 3.27 -3.97 12.50
CA ILE A 62 2.11 -3.30 11.90
C ILE A 62 1.68 -2.15 12.80
N GLU A 63 1.58 -0.95 12.23
CA GLU A 63 1.13 0.24 12.93
C GLU A 63 -0.26 0.67 12.45
N MET A 64 -1.10 1.09 13.39
CA MET A 64 -2.47 1.54 13.12
C MET A 64 -2.51 3.05 12.92
N PHE A 65 -3.06 3.49 11.80
CA PHE A 65 -3.25 4.91 11.46
C PHE A 65 -4.71 5.21 11.17
N GLU A 66 -5.13 6.46 11.43
CA GLU A 66 -6.45 6.97 11.04
C GLU A 66 -6.28 7.95 9.86
N VAL A 67 -6.74 7.55 8.68
CA VAL A 67 -6.83 8.44 7.51
C VAL A 67 -8.12 9.23 7.61
N ARG A 68 -8.00 10.56 7.61
CA ARG A 68 -9.15 11.48 7.61
C ARG A 68 -9.31 12.11 6.24
N VAL A 69 -10.49 11.94 5.65
CA VAL A 69 -10.87 12.62 4.41
C VAL A 69 -11.90 13.69 4.74
N VAL A 70 -11.57 14.94 4.44
CA VAL A 70 -12.45 16.09 4.69
C VAL A 70 -13.08 16.52 3.37
N ILE A 71 -14.39 16.40 3.28
CA ILE A 71 -15.19 16.82 2.14
C ILE A 71 -15.82 18.17 2.47
N TYR A 72 -15.23 19.24 1.94
CA TYR A 72 -15.72 20.58 2.22
C TYR A 72 -16.87 20.99 1.31
N LYS A 73 -16.63 21.00 -0.01
CA LYS A 73 -17.59 21.45 -1.04
C LYS A 73 -17.34 20.77 -2.38
N ALA A 74 -18.37 20.67 -3.20
CA ALA A 74 -18.31 20.32 -4.62
C ALA A 74 -18.71 21.54 -5.47
N LYS A 75 -18.13 21.66 -6.66
CA LYS A 75 -18.41 22.70 -7.66
C LYS A 75 -18.34 22.08 -9.06
N GLU A 76 -19.04 22.69 -10.01
CA GLU A 76 -18.98 22.32 -11.44
C GLU A 76 -19.41 20.88 -11.70
N VAL A 77 -20.28 20.34 -10.85
CA VAL A 77 -20.92 19.05 -11.08
C VAL A 77 -21.98 19.19 -12.17
N MET A 78 -21.95 18.32 -13.16
CA MET A 78 -22.94 18.34 -14.24
C MET A 78 -24.35 18.10 -13.67
N PRO A 79 -25.35 18.86 -14.14
CA PRO A 79 -26.75 18.60 -13.79
C PRO A 79 -27.18 17.20 -14.23
N GLY A 80 -27.99 16.53 -13.42
CA GLY A 80 -28.55 15.21 -13.72
C GLY A 80 -29.87 15.28 -14.49
N ASP A 81 -30.50 16.45 -14.52
CA ASP A 81 -31.74 16.72 -15.24
C ASP A 81 -31.60 17.97 -16.11
N ASP A 82 -31.93 17.84 -17.40
CA ASP A 82 -31.85 18.90 -18.40
C ASP A 82 -32.97 19.94 -18.24
N LEU A 83 -34.12 19.56 -17.68
CA LEU A 83 -35.28 20.45 -17.55
C LEU A 83 -35.11 21.45 -16.40
N SER A 84 -34.67 20.97 -15.24
CA SER A 84 -34.53 21.80 -14.05
C SER A 84 -33.09 22.28 -13.78
N ALA A 85 -32.10 21.70 -14.47
CA ALA A 85 -30.67 21.94 -14.24
C ALA A 85 -30.28 21.77 -12.75
N MET A 86 -30.92 20.82 -12.05
CA MET A 86 -30.67 20.50 -10.64
C MET A 86 -30.25 19.04 -10.48
N SER A 87 -29.50 18.75 -9.42
CA SER A 87 -29.10 17.39 -9.04
C SER A 87 -29.17 17.20 -7.53
N ASP A 88 -29.48 15.99 -7.09
CA ASP A 88 -29.22 15.57 -5.72
C ASP A 88 -27.76 15.11 -5.63
N LEU A 89 -26.97 15.77 -4.78
CA LEU A 89 -25.53 15.53 -4.70
C LEU A 89 -25.15 14.88 -3.38
N PHE A 90 -24.39 13.80 -3.44
CA PHE A 90 -23.74 13.15 -2.31
C PHE A 90 -22.40 12.56 -2.76
N ILE A 91 -21.50 12.29 -1.82
CA ILE A 91 -20.22 11.65 -2.10
C ILE A 91 -20.15 10.33 -1.36
N LYS A 92 -19.78 9.27 -2.08
CA LYS A 92 -19.47 7.94 -1.53
C LYS A 92 -17.99 7.66 -1.73
N LEU A 93 -17.32 7.22 -0.68
CA LEU A 93 -15.88 6.94 -0.69
C LEU A 93 -15.61 5.61 0.01
N TRP A 94 -14.65 4.85 -0.52
CA TRP A 94 -14.20 3.60 0.05
C TRP A 94 -12.69 3.42 -0.17
N MET A 95 -12.06 2.61 0.67
CA MET A 95 -10.65 2.24 0.51
C MET A 95 -10.56 0.96 -0.32
N LEU A 96 -9.58 0.87 -1.23
CA LEU A 96 -9.42 -0.31 -2.10
C LEU A 96 -9.21 -1.60 -1.31
N SER A 97 -8.53 -1.51 -0.15
CA SER A 97 -8.31 -2.63 0.76
C SER A 97 -9.57 -3.07 1.51
N ASN A 98 -10.65 -2.28 1.48
CA ASN A 98 -11.84 -2.50 2.30
C ASN A 98 -13.11 -1.91 1.66
N ASN A 99 -13.50 -2.45 0.50
CA ASN A 99 -14.68 -2.00 -0.26
C ASN A 99 -15.98 -2.05 0.55
N ASP A 100 -16.11 -2.99 1.49
CA ASP A 100 -17.34 -3.22 2.26
C ASP A 100 -17.62 -2.12 3.29
N LYS A 101 -16.62 -1.26 3.58
CA LYS A 101 -16.74 -0.13 4.51
C LYS A 101 -16.83 1.23 3.81
N ALA A 102 -17.61 1.29 2.73
CA ALA A 102 -17.88 2.56 2.06
C ALA A 102 -18.63 3.54 2.99
N GLN A 103 -18.14 4.78 3.08
CA GLN A 103 -18.80 5.87 3.80
C GLN A 103 -19.43 6.82 2.79
N HIS A 104 -20.50 7.53 3.21
CA HIS A 104 -21.16 8.53 2.39
C HIS A 104 -21.47 9.79 3.19
N THR A 105 -21.61 10.91 2.49
CA THR A 105 -22.11 12.16 3.04
C THR A 105 -23.64 12.15 3.13
N ASP A 106 -24.21 13.18 3.73
CA ASP A 106 -25.59 13.58 3.51
C ASP A 106 -25.84 13.97 2.04
N ILE A 107 -27.13 14.11 1.69
CA ILE A 107 -27.58 14.47 0.35
C ILE A 107 -27.89 15.97 0.33
N HIS A 108 -27.23 16.69 -0.57
CA HIS A 108 -27.60 18.06 -0.91
C HIS A 108 -28.73 18.02 -1.95
N TRP A 109 -29.96 18.19 -1.48
CA TRP A 109 -31.17 18.12 -2.29
C TRP A 109 -31.24 19.26 -3.32
N ARG A 110 -31.55 18.91 -4.57
CA ARG A 110 -31.79 19.84 -5.69
C ARG A 110 -30.74 20.95 -5.82
N ALA A 111 -29.47 20.58 -5.73
CA ALA A 111 -28.34 21.48 -5.95
C ALA A 111 -28.40 22.10 -7.35
N LYS A 112 -28.31 23.44 -7.42
CA LYS A 112 -28.22 24.20 -8.67
C LYS A 112 -26.78 24.54 -8.99
N ASN A 113 -26.47 24.73 -10.28
CA ASN A 113 -25.15 25.13 -10.77
C ASN A 113 -24.01 24.17 -10.35
N GLY A 114 -24.34 22.91 -10.05
CA GLY A 114 -23.35 21.89 -9.67
C GLY A 114 -22.61 22.19 -8.37
N LYS A 115 -23.20 22.91 -7.42
CA LYS A 115 -22.56 23.31 -6.16
C LYS A 115 -23.21 22.61 -4.97
N ALA A 116 -22.38 22.05 -4.08
CA ALA A 116 -22.83 21.52 -2.80
C ALA A 116 -21.79 21.82 -1.70
N SER A 117 -22.26 21.99 -0.47
CA SER A 117 -21.43 22.15 0.72
C SER A 117 -21.76 21.03 1.68
N PHE A 118 -20.73 20.31 2.15
CA PHE A 118 -20.89 19.13 3.01
C PHE A 118 -20.25 19.33 4.38
N ASN A 119 -19.08 19.97 4.45
CA ASN A 119 -18.28 20.08 5.68
C ASN A 119 -18.18 18.74 6.45
N TRP A 120 -17.97 17.65 5.72
CA TRP A 120 -18.03 16.28 6.21
C TRP A 120 -16.63 15.71 6.45
N ARG A 121 -16.50 14.83 7.44
CA ARG A 121 -15.21 14.19 7.79
C ARG A 121 -15.39 12.68 7.86
N MET A 122 -14.78 11.96 6.93
CA MET A 122 -14.70 10.50 6.94
C MET A 122 -13.41 10.05 7.61
N LYS A 123 -13.48 8.94 8.33
CA LYS A 123 -12.36 8.36 9.08
C LYS A 123 -12.18 6.91 8.68
N PHE A 124 -10.96 6.53 8.29
CA PHE A 124 -10.63 5.18 7.90
C PHE A 124 -9.43 4.70 8.69
N ASP A 125 -9.62 3.63 9.45
CA ASP A 125 -8.52 2.96 10.12
C ASP A 125 -7.76 2.11 9.09
N ILE A 126 -6.45 2.33 8.99
CA ILE A 126 -5.55 1.56 8.13
C ILE A 126 -4.41 0.97 8.97
N ALA A 127 -3.93 -0.18 8.53
CA ALA A 127 -2.77 -0.86 9.07
C ALA A 127 -1.64 -0.78 8.03
N LEU A 128 -0.47 -0.26 8.42
CA LEU A 128 0.74 -0.17 7.59
C LEU A 128 1.85 -1.08 8.13
#